data_AF-A0A832RP60-F1
#
_entry.id   AF-A0A832RP60-F1
#
_cell.length_a   1.000
_cell.length_b   1.000
_cell.length_c   1.000
_cell.angle_alpha   90.00
_cell.angle_beta   90.00
_cell.angle_gamma   90.00
#
_symmetry.space_group_name_H-M   'P 1'
#
loop_
_entity.id
_entity.type
_entity.pdbx_description
1 polymer ?
#
loop_
_entity_poly.entity_id
_entity_poly.type
_entity_poly.pdbx_seq_one_letter_code
_entity_poly.pdbx_strand_id
1 'polypeptide(L)' 'VGAAVGVKGDFMERTEALLEADADAIVVDIAHGHSENAISTIRNIKKAFPNCELIAGNVATAKGAEDLIKAGVDA' A
#
# COMPACT_ATOMS: atom_id res chain seq x y z
N VAL A 1 13.25 -5.78 7.30
CA VAL A 1 13.32 -4.39 6.84
C VAL A 1 12.05 -4.05 6.06
N GLY A 2 11.47 -2.86 6.26
CA GLY A 2 10.32 -2.38 5.49
C GLY A 2 10.72 -1.26 4.53
N ALA A 3 9.96 -1.07 3.46
CA ALA A 3 10.21 -0.03 2.46
C ALA A 3 8.92 0.69 2.04
N ALA A 4 9.05 1.97 1.65
CA ALA A 4 7.90 2.80 1.29
C ALA A 4 7.82 3.09 -0.21
N VAL A 5 6.59 3.15 -0.71
CA VAL A 5 6.23 3.57 -2.06
C VAL A 5 5.15 4.64 -2.01
N GLY A 6 5.15 5.56 -2.98
CA GLY A 6 4.07 6.52 -3.14
C GLY A 6 2.86 5.92 -3.88
N VAL A 7 1.92 6.77 -4.27
CA VAL A 7 0.70 6.38 -5.02
C VAL A 7 0.68 6.90 -6.47
N LYS A 8 1.79 7.46 -6.95
CA LYS A 8 1.91 8.03 -8.30
C LYS A 8 3.24 7.61 -8.92
N GLY A 9 3.28 7.58 -10.24
CA GLY A 9 4.50 7.21 -10.97
C GLY A 9 4.71 5.70 -10.95
N ASP A 10 5.93 5.31 -10.62
CA ASP A 10 6.52 3.96 -10.75
C ASP A 10 6.28 3.06 -9.52
N PHE A 11 5.18 3.26 -8.79
CA PHE A 11 4.97 2.55 -7.53
C PHE A 11 4.88 1.03 -7.69
N MET A 12 4.44 0.54 -8.86
CA MET A 12 4.38 -0.90 -9.13
C MET A 12 5.76 -1.49 -9.37
N GLU A 13 6.54 -0.88 -10.26
CA GLU A 13 7.92 -1.28 -10.57
C GLU A 13 8.80 -1.19 -9.33
N ARG A 14 8.60 -0.16 -8.51
CA ARG A 14 9.32 0.02 -7.25
C ARG A 14 8.90 -1.01 -6.20
N THR A 15 7.62 -1.37 -6.13
CA THR A 15 7.15 -2.43 -5.23
C THR A 15 7.79 -3.77 -5.61
N GLU A 16 7.79 -4.11 -6.90
CA GLU A 16 8.43 -5.33 -7.40
C GLU A 16 9.91 -5.38 -7.04
N ALA A 17 10.67 -4.32 -7.38
CA ALA A 17 12.10 -4.25 -7.10
C ALA A 17 12.43 -4.32 -5.60
N LEU A 18 11.57 -3.77 -4.73
CA LEU A 18 11.76 -3.85 -3.28
C LEU A 18 11.49 -5.25 -2.73
N LEU A 19 10.46 -5.94 -3.26
CA LEU A 19 10.17 -7.33 -2.89
C LEU A 19 11.25 -8.29 -3.39
N GLU A 20 11.77 -8.08 -4.61
CA GLU A 20 12.92 -8.82 -5.13
C GLU A 20 14.20 -8.59 -4.31
N ALA A 21 14.30 -7.45 -3.63
CA ALA A 21 15.37 -7.12 -2.70
C ALA A 21 15.08 -7.61 -1.25
N ASP A 22 14.13 -8.53 -1.07
CA ASP A 22 13.75 -9.14 0.20
C ASP A 22 13.23 -8.14 1.26
N ALA A 23 12.50 -7.10 0.84
CA ALA A 23 11.74 -6.27 1.78
C ALA A 23 10.62 -7.11 2.43
N ASP A 24 10.53 -7.09 3.77
CA ASP A 24 9.54 -7.87 4.52
C ASP A 24 8.13 -7.26 4.43
N ALA A 25 8.04 -5.95 4.23
CA ALA A 25 6.77 -5.23 4.13
C ALA A 25 6.89 -3.97 3.26
N ILE A 26 5.80 -3.64 2.58
CA ILE A 26 5.67 -2.43 1.76
C ILE A 26 4.71 -1.47 2.43
N VAL A 27 5.09 -0.18 2.49
CA VAL A 27 4.28 0.90 3.05
C VAL A 27 3.81 1.81 1.92
N VAL A 28 2.50 1.92 1.73
CA VAL A 28 1.90 2.95 0.86
C VAL A 28 1.92 4.27 1.64
N ASP A 29 2.87 5.14 1.31
CA ASP A 29 3.11 6.41 2.00
C ASP A 29 2.41 7.57 1.26
N ILE A 30 1.36 8.11 1.90
CA ILE A 30 0.62 9.28 1.43
C ILE A 30 0.07 10.09 2.62
N ALA A 31 0.03 11.41 2.48
CA ALA A 31 -0.51 12.29 3.51
C ALA A 31 -1.98 11.99 3.88
N HIS A 32 -2.79 11.55 2.91
CA HIS A 32 -4.21 11.22 3.13
C HIS A 32 -4.56 9.87 2.48
N GLY A 33 -4.46 8.82 3.28
CA GLY A 33 -4.71 7.44 2.87
C GLY A 33 -6.16 7.18 2.49
N HIS A 34 -7.13 7.88 3.07
CA HIS A 34 -8.54 7.77 2.65
C HIS A 34 -8.81 8.53 1.35
N SER A 35 -8.20 8.09 0.26
CA SER A 35 -8.32 8.67 -1.08
C SER A 35 -8.40 7.58 -2.15
N GLU A 36 -9.04 7.90 -3.29
CA GLU A 36 -9.16 6.96 -4.42
C GLU A 36 -7.80 6.48 -4.93
N ASN A 37 -6.78 7.34 -4.94
CA ASN A 37 -5.44 6.96 -5.38
C ASN A 37 -4.84 5.90 -4.46
N ALA A 38 -4.91 6.10 -3.14
CA ALA A 38 -4.39 5.14 -2.17
C ALA A 38 -5.15 3.80 -2.24
N ILE A 39 -6.48 3.85 -2.29
CA ILE A 39 -7.33 2.66 -2.40
C ILE A 39 -7.02 1.88 -3.70
N SER A 40 -6.85 2.59 -4.82
CA SER A 40 -6.47 1.98 -6.10
C SER A 40 -5.08 1.35 -6.04
N THR A 41 -4.10 2.06 -5.46
CA THR A 41 -2.73 1.55 -5.25
C THR A 41 -2.73 0.27 -4.41
N ILE A 42 -3.45 0.24 -3.28
CA ILE A 42 -3.57 -0.95 -2.42
C ILE A 42 -4.11 -2.14 -3.20
N ARG A 43 -5.22 -1.94 -3.92
CA ARG A 43 -5.83 -3.01 -4.73
C ARG A 43 -4.89 -3.52 -5.82
N ASN A 44 -4.17 -2.63 -6.49
CA ASN A 44 -3.22 -3.00 -7.54
C ASN A 44 -2.03 -3.79 -6.99
N ILE A 45 -1.46 -3.35 -5.86
CA ILE A 45 -0.35 -4.04 -5.19
C ILE A 45 -0.81 -5.42 -4.71
N LYS A 46 -1.92 -5.54 -3.96
CA LYS A 46 -2.41 -6.85 -3.47
C LYS A 46 -2.84 -7.78 -4.60
N LYS A 47 -3.29 -7.25 -5.74
CA LYS A 47 -3.61 -8.06 -6.92
C LYS A 47 -2.36 -8.65 -7.56
N ALA A 48 -1.29 -7.87 -7.69
CA ALA A 48 -0.04 -8.32 -8.31
C ALA A 48 0.82 -9.17 -7.36
N PHE A 49 0.83 -8.80 -6.08
CA PHE A 49 1.66 -9.39 -5.03
C PHE A 49 0.78 -9.83 -3.86
N PRO A 50 -0.03 -10.89 -4.01
CA PRO A 50 -1.04 -11.29 -3.02
C PRO A 50 -0.46 -11.68 -1.66
N ASN A 51 0.81 -12.09 -1.62
CA ASN A 51 1.52 -12.48 -0.41
C ASN A 51 2.35 -11.35 0.20
N CYS A 52 2.39 -10.17 -0.41
CA CYS A 52 3.07 -9.00 0.15
C CYS A 52 2.33 -8.54 1.41
N GLU A 53 3.08 -8.35 2.49
CA GLU A 53 2.64 -7.61 3.67
C GLU A 53 2.57 -6.13 3.31
N LEU A 54 1.37 -5.57 3.33
CA LEU A 54 1.09 -4.22 2.86
C LEU A 54 0.52 -3.37 3.99
N ILE A 55 1.20 -2.28 4.29
CA ILE A 55 0.79 -1.27 5.27
C ILE A 55 0.33 -0.03 4.49
N ALA A 56 -0.77 0.61 4.89
CA ALA A 56 -1.23 1.82 4.21
C ALA A 56 -1.70 2.90 5.18
N GLY A 57 -1.24 4.13 4.91
CA GLY A 57 -1.57 5.29 5.72
C GLY A 57 -1.36 6.59 4.94
N ASN A 58 -1.60 7.74 5.56
CA ASN A 58 -2.10 7.93 6.92
C ASN A 58 -3.62 8.09 6.95
N VAL A 59 -4.27 7.56 7.98
CA VAL A 59 -5.72 7.65 8.18
C VAL A 59 -6.03 8.05 9.62
N ALA A 60 -7.06 8.86 9.81
CA ALA A 60 -7.44 9.41 11.10
C ALA A 60 -8.95 9.28 11.41
N THR A 61 -9.69 8.54 10.59
CA THR A 61 -11.12 8.30 10.76
C THR A 61 -11.42 6.81 10.72
N ALA A 62 -12.41 6.37 11.50
CA ALA A 62 -12.86 4.98 11.50
C ALA A 62 -13.31 4.53 10.10
N LYS A 63 -14.01 5.42 9.37
CA LYS A 63 -14.46 5.14 8.02
C LYS A 63 -13.30 4.97 7.04
N GLY A 64 -12.29 5.82 7.12
CA GLY A 64 -11.12 5.69 6.28
C GLY A 64 -10.38 4.38 6.54
N ALA A 65 -10.19 4.02 7.81
CA ALA A 65 -9.54 2.75 8.17
C ALA A 65 -10.35 1.55 7.63
N GLU A 66 -11.68 1.56 7.78
CA GLU A 66 -12.57 0.53 7.22
C GLU A 66 -12.41 0.39 5.71
N ASP A 67 -12.32 1.51 4.98
CA ASP A 67 -12.20 1.50 3.53
C ASP A 67 -10.82 0.99 3.06
N LEU A 68 -9.75 1.26 3.82
CA LEU A 68 -8.42 0.69 3.55
C LEU A 68 -8.38 -0.83 3.82
N ILE A 69 -8.97 -1.28 4.92
CA ILE A 69 -9.12 -2.72 5.23
C ILE A 69 -9.88 -3.43 4.10
N LYS A 70 -10.98 -2.85 3.63
CA LYS A 70 -11.74 -3.38 2.47
C LYS A 70 -10.96 -3.37 1.16
N ALA A 71 -9.98 -2.48 1.01
CA ALA A 71 -9.09 -2.46 -0.15
C ALA A 71 -8.07 -3.60 -0.12
N GLY A 72 -7.81 -4.19 1.05
CA GLY A 72 -6.94 -5.36 1.24
C GLY A 72 -5.61 -5.06 1.94
N VAL A 73 -5.49 -3.92 2.63
CA VAL A 73 -4.32 -3.64 3.47
C VAL A 73 -4.26 -4.60 4.67
N ASP A 74 -3.06 -4.95 5.12
CA ASP A 74 -2.82 -5.85 6.24
C ASP A 74 -2.68 -5.08 7.58
N ALA A 75 -2.17 -3.83 7.54
CA ALA A 75 -2.06 -2.93 8.70
C ALA A 75 -2.29 -1.44 8.37
#